data_AF-A0A7V7PRH4-F1
#
_entry.id   AF-A0A7V7PRH4-F1
#
_cell.length_a   1.000
_cell.length_b   1.000
_cell.length_c   1.000
_cell.angle_alpha   90.00
_cell.angle_beta   90.00
_cell.angle_gamma   90.00
#
_symmetry.space_group_name_H-M   'P 1'
#
loop_
_entity.id
_entity.type
_entity.pdbx_description
1 polymer ?
#
loop_
_entity_poly.entity_id
_entity_poly.type
_entity_poly.pdbx_seq_one_letter_code
_entity_poly.pdbx_strand_id
1 'polypeptide(L)'
;MTVLAFPKPSSRAAVSIDEGERLGIDALAFVASRDELVRRFLDVTGLEAGQIRTEAQKPTFLVGVLDFLLANENDVIEFAGVVNRAPREIGPLRNTLAVSVGMPGENYPS
;
A
#
# COMPACT_ATOMS: atom_id res chain seq x y z
N MET A 1 -22.97 -14.01 -23.10
CA MET A 1 -22.69 -13.66 -21.70
C MET A 1 -21.34 -14.29 -21.35
N THR A 2 -20.26 -13.62 -21.72
CA THR A 2 -18.90 -14.16 -21.57
C THR A 2 -18.35 -13.70 -20.23
N VAL A 3 -18.17 -14.65 -19.32
CA VAL A 3 -17.37 -14.43 -18.12
C VAL A 3 -15.91 -14.25 -18.56
N LEU A 4 -15.36 -13.04 -18.34
CA LEU A 4 -13.91 -12.81 -18.42
C LEU A 4 -13.27 -13.61 -17.28
N ALA A 5 -12.76 -14.80 -17.59
CA ALA A 5 -11.88 -15.51 -16.69
C ALA A 5 -10.56 -14.74 -16.62
N PHE A 6 -10.27 -14.12 -15.47
CA PHE A 6 -8.96 -13.53 -15.23
C PHE A 6 -7.91 -14.65 -15.31
N PRO A 7 -6.86 -14.52 -16.13
CA PRO A 7 -5.77 -15.48 -16.14
C PRO A 7 -5.19 -15.57 -14.73
N LYS A 8 -5.00 -16.80 -14.21
CA LYS A 8 -4.30 -17.00 -12.93
C LYS A 8 -2.93 -16.31 -13.01
N PRO A 9 -2.55 -15.49 -12.03
CA PRO A 9 -1.26 -14.81 -12.06
C PRO A 9 -0.14 -15.84 -12.12
N SER A 10 0.87 -15.58 -12.95
CA SER A 10 2.12 -16.35 -12.96
C SER A 10 2.71 -16.40 -11.55
N SER A 11 3.35 -17.50 -11.16
CA SER A 11 3.91 -17.68 -9.81
C SER A 11 4.75 -16.49 -9.32
N ARG A 12 5.52 -15.85 -10.21
CA ARG A 12 6.30 -14.64 -9.91
C ARG A 12 5.42 -13.40 -9.62
N ALA A 13 4.30 -13.25 -10.31
CA ALA A 13 3.35 -12.16 -10.06
C ALA A 13 2.63 -12.36 -8.72
N ALA A 14 2.25 -13.60 -8.38
CA ALA A 14 1.66 -13.90 -7.07
C ALA A 14 2.62 -13.54 -5.92
N VAL A 15 3.91 -13.90 -6.03
CA VAL A 15 4.93 -13.52 -5.05
C VAL A 15 5.05 -12.00 -4.89
N SER A 16 5.04 -11.24 -5.99
CA SER A 16 5.11 -9.77 -5.92
C SER A 16 3.82 -9.13 -5.38
N ILE A 17 2.65 -9.76 -5.55
CA ILE A 17 1.40 -9.32 -4.93
C ILE A 17 1.46 -9.54 -3.41
N ASP A 18 1.87 -10.73 -2.96
CA ASP A 18 2.08 -11.04 -1.54
C ASP A 18 3.09 -10.06 -0.90
N GLU A 19 4.14 -9.70 -1.64
CA GLU A 19 5.13 -8.72 -1.21
C GLU A 19 4.54 -7.31 -1.07
N GLY A 20 3.68 -6.90 -2.01
CA GLY A 20 2.94 -5.63 -1.93
C GLY A 20 1.97 -5.57 -0.75
N GLU A 21 1.22 -6.65 -0.49
CA GLU A 21 0.31 -6.74 0.67
C GLU A 21 1.08 -6.63 1.99
N ARG A 22 2.18 -7.37 2.13
CA ARG A 22 3.05 -7.30 3.32
C ARG A 22 3.59 -5.89 3.52
N LEU A 23 4.06 -5.25 2.45
CA LEU A 23 4.54 -3.89 2.50
C LEU A 23 3.44 -2.91 2.96
N GLY A 24 2.22 -3.08 2.49
CA GLY A 24 1.07 -2.28 2.93
C GLY A 24 0.73 -2.48 4.41
N ILE A 25 0.87 -3.70 4.93
CA ILE A 25 0.69 -3.99 6.36
C ILE A 25 1.80 -3.32 7.18
N ASP A 26 3.05 -3.44 6.74
CA ASP A 26 4.20 -2.80 7.40
C ASP A 26 4.05 -1.27 7.37
N ALA A 27 3.58 -0.71 6.27
CA ALA A 27 3.27 0.71 6.13
C ALA A 27 2.18 1.14 7.11
N LEU A 28 1.11 0.35 7.25
CA LEU A 28 0.05 0.64 8.21
C LEU A 28 0.58 0.61 9.66
N ALA A 29 1.43 -0.36 10.00
CA ALA A 29 2.07 -0.42 11.31
C ALA A 29 2.97 0.80 11.56
N PHE A 30 3.75 1.23 10.55
CA PHE A 30 4.60 2.42 10.61
C PHE A 30 3.78 3.71 10.82
N VAL A 31 2.64 3.83 10.16
CA VAL A 31 1.69 4.95 10.34
C VAL A 31 1.10 4.93 11.74
N ALA A 32 0.57 3.78 12.17
CA ALA A 32 -0.08 3.63 13.47
C ALA A 32 0.89 3.82 14.66
N SER A 33 2.19 3.62 14.47
CA SER A 33 3.19 3.81 15.52
C SER A 33 3.61 5.28 15.73
N ARG A 34 3.06 6.23 14.96
CA ARG A 34 3.42 7.65 15.00
C ARG A 34 2.17 8.51 15.15
N ASP A 35 2.04 9.20 16.27
CA ASP A 35 0.86 10.01 16.61
C ASP A 35 0.51 11.05 15.54
N GLU A 36 1.49 11.76 15.00
CA GLU A 36 1.26 12.77 13.97
C GLU A 36 0.87 12.14 12.62
N LEU A 37 1.49 11.01 12.27
CA LEU A 37 1.27 10.34 11.00
C LEU A 37 -0.10 9.68 10.95
N VAL A 38 -0.51 8.99 12.03
CA VAL A 38 -1.85 8.39 12.13
C VAL A 38 -2.95 9.46 12.16
N ARG A 39 -2.73 10.59 12.83
CA ARG A 39 -3.69 11.72 12.80
C ARG A 39 -3.87 12.24 11.37
N ARG A 40 -2.77 12.55 10.68
CA ARG A 40 -2.83 13.01 9.28
C ARG A 40 -3.50 11.99 8.36
N PHE A 41 -3.23 10.70 8.54
CA PHE A 41 -3.86 9.64 7.76
C PHE A 41 -5.38 9.60 7.97
N LEU A 42 -5.85 9.69 9.22
CA LEU A 42 -7.29 9.74 9.54
C LEU A 42 -7.94 11.00 8.98
N ASP A 43 -7.28 12.16 9.09
CA ASP A 43 -7.79 13.42 8.55
C ASP A 43 -7.96 13.39 7.02
N VAL A 44 -7.00 12.79 6.30
CA VAL A 44 -7.04 12.69 4.84
C VAL A 44 -8.06 11.64 4.36
N THR A 45 -8.18 10.52 5.07
CA THR A 45 -9.08 9.42 4.68
C THR A 45 -10.51 9.61 5.15
N GLY A 46 -10.74 10.46 6.16
CA GLY A 46 -12.01 10.61 6.84
C GLY A 46 -12.40 9.41 7.70
N LEU A 47 -11.47 8.49 7.97
CA LEU A 47 -11.70 7.34 8.83
C LEU A 47 -11.64 7.72 10.30
N GLU A 48 -12.36 6.95 11.10
CA GLU A 48 -12.16 6.90 12.55
C GLU A 48 -11.15 5.80 12.90
N ALA A 49 -10.39 5.97 13.99
CA ALA A 49 -9.40 5.00 14.44
C ALA A 49 -9.99 3.57 14.63
N GLY A 50 -11.25 3.48 15.07
CA GLY A 50 -11.94 2.19 15.25
C GLY A 50 -12.19 1.43 13.93
N GLN A 51 -12.16 2.11 12.79
CA GLN A 51 -12.40 1.52 11.47
C GLN A 51 -11.13 0.90 10.87
N ILE A 52 -9.94 1.34 11.30
CA ILE A 52 -8.65 0.90 10.74
C ILE A 52 -8.54 -0.62 10.70
N ARG A 53 -8.87 -1.32 11.78
CA ARG A 53 -8.72 -2.79 11.84
C ARG A 53 -9.58 -3.51 10.80
N THR A 54 -10.77 -3.00 10.55
CA THR A 54 -11.70 -3.57 9.56
C THR A 54 -11.23 -3.25 8.15
N GLU A 55 -10.80 -2.02 7.89
CA GLU A 55 -10.30 -1.60 6.59
C GLU A 55 -8.98 -2.28 6.22
N ALA A 56 -8.10 -2.53 7.20
CA ALA A 56 -6.83 -3.26 7.02
C ALA A 56 -6.98 -4.68 6.45
N GLN A 57 -8.18 -5.26 6.49
CA GLN A 57 -8.47 -6.55 5.84
C GLN A 57 -8.65 -6.45 4.33
N LYS A 58 -8.70 -5.22 3.78
CA LYS A 58 -8.96 -4.96 2.38
C LYS A 58 -7.64 -4.59 1.69
N PRO A 59 -7.19 -5.36 0.69
CA PRO A 59 -6.03 -5.00 -0.12
C PRO A 59 -6.10 -3.59 -0.73
N THR A 60 -7.29 -3.13 -1.13
CA THR A 60 -7.50 -1.75 -1.63
C THR A 60 -7.21 -0.68 -0.58
N PHE A 61 -7.46 -0.94 0.70
CA PHE A 61 -7.10 -0.03 1.77
C PHE A 61 -5.57 0.02 1.96
N LEU A 62 -4.89 -1.12 1.87
CA LEU A 62 -3.42 -1.19 1.94
C LEU A 62 -2.75 -0.42 0.78
N VAL A 63 -3.35 -0.42 -0.42
CA VAL A 63 -2.94 0.48 -1.51
C VAL A 63 -3.04 1.95 -1.08
N GLY A 64 -4.16 2.36 -0.48
CA GLY A 64 -4.34 3.72 0.01
C GLY A 64 -3.37 4.14 1.12
N VAL A 65 -2.96 3.20 1.98
CA VAL A 65 -1.91 3.43 2.98
C VAL A 65 -0.56 3.71 2.31
N LEU A 66 -0.21 2.94 1.28
CA LEU A 66 1.00 3.16 0.50
C LEU A 66 0.93 4.49 -0.27
N ASP A 67 -0.23 4.85 -0.82
CA ASP A 67 -0.45 6.14 -1.49
C ASP A 67 -0.23 7.33 -0.54
N PHE A 68 -0.76 7.21 0.67
CA PHE A 68 -0.57 8.22 1.70
C PHE A 68 0.91 8.43 2.04
N LEU A 69 1.69 7.36 2.20
CA LEU A 69 3.14 7.48 2.41
C LEU A 69 3.84 8.07 1.18
N LEU A 70 3.52 7.57 -0.02
CA LEU A 70 4.13 8.02 -1.28
C LEU A 70 3.84 9.48 -1.62
N ALA A 71 2.82 10.09 -1.01
CA ALA A 71 2.51 11.51 -1.14
C ALA A 71 3.53 12.43 -0.42
N ASN A 72 4.39 11.90 0.46
CA ASN A 72 5.40 12.68 1.17
C ASN A 72 6.78 11.98 1.14
N GLU A 73 7.74 12.61 0.46
CA GLU A 73 9.09 12.06 0.27
C GLU A 73 9.80 11.70 1.59
N ASN A 74 9.65 12.51 2.64
CA ASN A 74 10.29 12.24 3.92
C ASN A 74 9.71 11.00 4.60
N ASP A 75 8.38 10.85 4.54
CA ASP A 75 7.68 9.69 5.11
C ASP A 75 8.07 8.40 4.37
N VAL A 76 8.25 8.46 3.04
CA VAL A 76 8.78 7.32 2.24
C VAL A 76 10.21 6.97 2.63
N ILE A 77 11.10 7.96 2.76
CA ILE A 77 12.51 7.70 3.12
C ILE A 77 12.61 7.03 4.48
N GLU A 78 11.86 7.55 5.48
CA GLU A 78 11.87 6.98 6.82
C GLU A 78 11.28 5.56 6.83
N PHE A 79 10.13 5.35 6.18
CA PHE A 79 9.51 4.03 6.06
C PHE A 79 10.43 3.02 5.37
N ALA A 80 11.05 3.40 4.25
CA ALA A 80 11.98 2.56 3.50
C ALA A 80 13.18 2.11 4.38
N GLY A 81 13.68 3.02 5.24
CA GLY A 81 14.68 2.69 6.25
C GLY A 81 14.21 1.64 7.25
N VAL A 82 12.96 1.75 7.74
CA VAL A 82 12.37 0.78 8.69
C VAL A 82 12.23 -0.62 8.07
N VAL A 83 11.81 -0.71 6.81
CA VAL A 83 11.63 -2.00 6.12
C VAL A 83 12.89 -2.50 5.39
N ASN A 84 14.02 -1.80 5.54
CA ASN A 84 15.30 -2.13 4.89
C ASN A 84 15.21 -2.27 3.36
N ARG A 85 14.53 -1.31 2.70
CA ARG A 85 14.41 -1.24 1.24
C ARG A 85 14.88 0.10 0.70
N ALA A 86 15.18 0.16 -0.59
CA ALA A 86 15.37 1.46 -1.23
C ALA A 86 14.01 2.16 -1.41
N PRO A 87 13.91 3.49 -1.20
CA PRO A 87 12.65 4.25 -1.40
C PRO A 87 12.00 4.01 -2.77
N ARG A 88 12.81 3.89 -3.84
CA ARG A 88 12.35 3.61 -5.22
C ARG A 88 11.62 2.27 -5.40
N GLU A 89 11.73 1.34 -4.45
CA GLU A 89 11.09 0.02 -4.52
C GLU A 89 9.62 0.06 -4.05
N ILE A 90 9.23 1.09 -3.28
CA ILE A 90 7.89 1.16 -2.67
C ILE A 90 6.80 1.35 -3.73
N GLY A 91 6.98 2.29 -4.66
CA GLY A 91 6.02 2.57 -5.74
C GLY A 91 5.72 1.36 -6.64
N PRO A 92 6.73 0.63 -7.16
CA PRO A 92 6.51 -0.59 -7.92
C PRO A 92 5.74 -1.70 -7.19
N LEU A 93 5.99 -1.88 -5.88
CA LEU A 93 5.27 -2.86 -5.06
C LEU A 93 3.82 -2.43 -4.81
N ARG A 94 3.60 -1.14 -4.52
CA ARG A 94 2.26 -0.54 -4.51
C ARG A 94 1.52 -0.83 -5.81
N ASN A 95 2.14 -0.55 -6.96
CA ASN A 95 1.51 -0.75 -8.27
C ASN A 95 1.14 -2.21 -8.53
N THR A 96 2.00 -3.13 -8.12
CA THR A 96 1.72 -4.56 -8.22
C THR A 96 0.46 -4.93 -7.42
N LEU A 97 0.35 -4.43 -6.20
CA LEU A 97 -0.84 -4.62 -5.36
C LEU A 97 -2.07 -3.96 -5.99
N ALA A 98 -1.98 -2.70 -6.41
CA ALA A 98 -3.07 -1.95 -7.04
C ALA A 98 -3.67 -2.68 -8.25
N VAL A 99 -2.81 -3.13 -9.18
CA VAL A 99 -3.27 -3.84 -10.38
C VAL A 99 -3.99 -5.16 -10.02
N SER A 100 -3.52 -5.87 -8.99
CA SER A 100 -4.15 -7.12 -8.54
C SER A 100 -5.58 -6.93 -8.01
N VAL A 101 -5.90 -5.74 -7.51
CA VAL A 101 -7.21 -5.37 -6.96
C VAL A 101 -8.06 -4.55 -7.93
N GLY A 102 -7.62 -4.41 -9.18
CA GLY A 102 -8.33 -3.67 -10.23
C GLY A 102 -8.14 -2.14 -10.18
N MET A 103 -7.19 -1.64 -9.39
CA MET A 103 -6.80 -0.23 -9.35
C MET A 103 -5.68 0.05 -10.37
N PRO A 104 -5.63 1.26 -10.97
CA PRO A 104 -4.54 1.62 -11.88
C PRO A 104 -3.21 1.74 -11.12
N GLY A 105 -2.12 1.35 -11.78
CA GLY A 105 -0.78 1.71 -11.32
C GLY A 105 -0.51 3.20 -11.51
N GLU A 106 0.28 3.79 -10.62
CA GLU A 106 0.71 5.18 -10.69
C GLU A 106 2.16 5.28 -11.16
N ASN A 107 2.48 6.32 -11.94
CA ASN A 107 3.85 6.58 -12.37
C ASN A 107 4.55 7.46 -11.34
N TYR A 108 5.13 6.85 -10.29
CA TYR A 108 5.95 7.59 -9.34
C TYR A 108 7.28 7.98 -10.01
N PRO A 109 7.62 9.28 -10.08
CA PRO A 109 8.91 9.70 -10.59
C PRO A 109 10.03 9.09 -9.73
N SER A 110 11.07 8.61 -10.41
CA SER A 110 12.22 7.93 -9.79
C SER A 110 13.16 8.88 -9.07
#